data_AF-A0A2M6W375-F1
#
_entry.id   AF-A0A2M6W375-F1
#
_cell.length_a   1.000
_cell.length_b   1.000
_cell.length_c   1.000
_cell.angle_alpha   90.00
_cell.angle_beta   90.00
_cell.angle_gamma   90.00
#
_symmetry.space_group_name_H-M   'P 1'
#
loop_
_entity.id
_entity.type
_entity.pdbx_description
1 polymer ?
#
loop_
_entity_poly.entity_id
_entity_poly.type
_entity_poly.pdbx_seq_one_letter_code
_entity_poly.pdbx_strand_id
1 'polypeptide(L)'
;MDKIRSNWTGSEKTFDLVRRQILDRWGENEASNYDPHCNCLTFKQWLEYGFKVKRGEKALKSFIVVEEKNDKGQIICQYPKQINLFYIRQVEKLVKAV
;
A
#
# COMPACT_ATOMS: atom_id res chain seq x y z
N MET A 1 18.50 -1.03 -9.67
CA MET A 1 17.15 -0.62 -9.24
C MET A 1 16.80 -1.49 -8.05
N ASP A 2 17.07 -1.00 -6.84
CA ASP A 2 16.69 -1.67 -5.60
C ASP A 2 15.20 -2.00 -5.63
N LYS A 3 14.90 -3.30 -5.51
CA LYS A 3 13.57 -3.87 -5.69
C LYS A 3 12.62 -3.25 -4.67
N ILE A 4 11.71 -2.39 -5.14
CA ILE A 4 10.55 -1.95 -4.37
C ILE A 4 9.80 -3.21 -3.94
N ARG A 5 9.73 -3.45 -2.63
CA ARG A 5 9.03 -4.59 -2.04
C ARG A 5 8.07 -4.10 -0.98
N SER A 6 6.79 -4.44 -1.15
CA SER A 6 5.78 -4.27 -0.12
C SER A 6 5.78 -5.45 0.87
N ASN A 7 5.22 -5.23 2.06
CA ASN A 7 5.02 -6.26 3.08
C ASN A 7 3.71 -7.04 2.85
N TRP A 8 3.24 -7.16 1.60
CA TRP A 8 1.99 -7.87 1.32
C TRP A 8 2.14 -9.37 1.59
N THR A 9 1.23 -9.90 2.40
CA THR A 9 1.25 -11.29 2.88
C THR A 9 0.34 -12.23 2.09
N GLY A 10 -0.20 -11.80 0.94
CA GLY A 10 -1.03 -12.66 0.08
C GLY A 10 -2.54 -12.59 0.33
N SER A 11 -3.04 -11.62 1.11
CA SER A 11 -4.48 -11.51 1.37
C SER A 11 -5.25 -11.08 0.11
N GLU A 12 -5.97 -12.02 -0.50
CA GLU A 12 -6.82 -11.81 -1.69
C GLU A 12 -7.92 -10.77 -1.41
N LYS A 13 -8.57 -10.85 -0.25
CA LYS A 13 -9.61 -9.88 0.13
C LYS A 13 -9.09 -8.45 0.16
N THR A 14 -7.85 -8.28 0.62
CA THR A 14 -7.18 -6.98 0.67
C THR A 14 -6.81 -6.51 -0.74
N PHE A 15 -6.34 -7.43 -1.59
CA PHE A 15 -6.05 -7.16 -2.99
C PHE A 15 -7.30 -6.67 -3.73
N ASP A 16 -8.41 -7.40 -3.66
CA ASP A 16 -9.68 -7.03 -4.31
C ASP A 16 -10.22 -5.69 -3.80
N LEU A 17 -10.11 -5.42 -2.49
CA LEU A 17 -10.57 -4.16 -1.92
C LEU A 17 -9.82 -2.95 -2.48
N VAL A 18 -8.49 -3.05 -2.58
CA VAL A 18 -7.66 -1.97 -3.14
C VAL A 18 -7.87 -1.88 -4.64
N ARG A 19 -7.94 -3.01 -5.35
CA ARG A 19 -8.24 -3.07 -6.79
C ARG A 19 -9.56 -2.40 -7.13
N ARG A 20 -10.63 -2.63 -6.35
CA ARG A 20 -11.93 -1.97 -6.53
C ARG A 20 -11.85 -0.46 -6.32
N GLN A 21 -11.08 0.01 -5.35
CA GLN A 21 -10.89 1.45 -5.15
C GLN A 21 -10.09 2.10 -6.30
N ILE A 22 -9.13 1.38 -6.88
CA ILE A 22 -8.39 1.83 -8.06
C ILE A 22 -9.32 1.86 -9.28
N LEU A 23 -10.14 0.81 -9.46
CA LEU A 23 -11.16 0.72 -10.51
C LEU A 23 -12.14 1.90 -10.45
N ASP A 24 -12.65 2.22 -9.25
CA ASP A 24 -13.59 3.32 -9.04
C ASP A 24 -12.99 4.69 -9.36
N ARG A 25 -11.69 4.87 -9.08
CA ARG A 25 -11.00 6.17 -9.27
C ARG A 25 -10.44 6.39 -10.67
N TRP A 26 -9.91 5.35 -11.31
CA TRP A 26 -9.15 5.47 -12.57
C TRP A 26 -9.58 4.48 -13.66
N GLY A 27 -10.53 3.59 -13.39
CA GLY A 27 -11.05 2.64 -14.36
C GLY A 27 -10.24 1.34 -14.46
N GLU A 28 -10.68 0.49 -15.40
CA GLU A 28 -10.27 -0.91 -15.49
C GLU A 28 -8.80 -1.09 -15.91
N ASN A 29 -8.28 -0.15 -16.71
CA ASN A 29 -6.89 -0.16 -17.15
C ASN A 29 -5.91 -0.09 -15.95
N GLU A 30 -6.16 0.80 -14.99
CA GLU A 30 -5.31 0.93 -13.81
C GLU A 30 -5.54 -0.22 -12.82
N ALA A 31 -6.78 -0.69 -12.70
CA ALA A 31 -7.10 -1.83 -11.85
C ALA A 31 -6.44 -3.13 -12.34
N SER A 32 -6.16 -3.24 -13.64
CA SER A 32 -5.44 -4.36 -14.25
C SER A 32 -3.92 -4.22 -14.11
N ASN A 33 -3.42 -2.99 -14.02
CA ASN A 33 -2.00 -2.69 -13.81
C ASN A 33 -1.60 -2.68 -12.32
N TYR A 34 -2.57 -2.86 -11.42
CA TYR A 34 -2.34 -2.86 -9.98
C TYR A 34 -1.53 -4.07 -9.52
N ASP A 35 -0.39 -3.81 -8.89
CA ASP A 35 0.51 -4.78 -8.28
C ASP A 35 0.80 -4.39 -6.81
N PRO A 36 0.23 -5.10 -5.82
CA PRO A 36 0.44 -4.81 -4.40
C PRO A 36 1.91 -4.89 -3.97
N HIS A 37 2.80 -5.53 -4.73
CA HIS A 37 4.21 -5.68 -4.36
C HIS A 37 5.06 -4.46 -4.70
N CYS A 38 4.72 -3.72 -5.75
CA CYS A 38 5.63 -2.73 -6.31
C CYS A 38 5.01 -1.34 -6.54
N ASN A 39 3.69 -1.24 -6.80
CA ASN A 39 3.07 0.02 -7.21
C ASN A 39 1.97 0.50 -6.25
N CYS A 40 1.85 -0.12 -5.08
CA CYS A 40 0.98 0.33 -4.00
C CYS A 40 1.66 0.18 -2.64
N LEU A 41 2.01 1.32 -2.03
CA LEU A 41 2.82 1.37 -0.81
C LEU A 41 2.26 2.38 0.18
N THR A 42 2.72 2.29 1.42
CA THR A 42 2.44 3.30 2.44
C THR A 42 3.19 4.61 2.16
N PHE A 43 2.69 5.72 2.71
CA PHE A 43 3.34 7.02 2.58
C PHE A 43 4.83 6.99 2.96
N LYS A 44 5.17 6.31 4.05
CA LYS A 44 6.56 6.18 4.53
C LYS A 44 7.44 5.45 3.51
N GLN A 45 6.97 4.33 2.97
CA GLN A 45 7.71 3.57 1.96
C GLN A 45 7.94 4.40 0.69
N TRP A 46 6.93 5.14 0.22
CA TRP A 46 7.11 6.03 -0.92
C TRP A 46 8.19 7.07 -0.67
N LEU A 47 8.22 7.67 0.52
CA LEU A 47 9.28 8.61 0.91
C LEU A 47 10.67 7.95 0.93
N GLU A 48 10.78 6.72 1.44
CA GLU A 48 12.04 5.95 1.43
C GLU A 48 12.55 5.68 0.01
N TYR A 49 11.64 5.45 -0.95
CA TYR A 49 11.98 5.29 -2.38
C TYR A 49 12.13 6.62 -3.14
N GLY A 50 12.06 7.77 -2.45
CA GLY A 50 12.21 9.09 -3.08
C GLY A 50 10.98 9.55 -3.87
N PHE A 51 9.79 9.13 -3.44
CA PHE A 51 8.51 9.59 -3.98
C PHE A 51 7.72 10.31 -2.88
N LYS A 52 6.93 11.30 -3.28
CA LYS A 52 6.04 12.04 -2.40
C LYS A 52 4.61 11.88 -2.90
N VAL A 53 3.66 11.70 -1.97
CA VAL A 53 2.24 11.73 -2.32
C VAL A 53 1.83 13.16 -2.68
N LYS A 54 1.14 13.32 -3.80
CA LYS A 54 0.62 14.60 -4.28
C LYS A 54 -0.33 15.21 -3.24
N ARG A 55 -0.28 16.53 -3.11
CA ARG A 55 -1.10 17.25 -2.11
C ARG A 55 -2.59 17.12 -2.46
N GLY A 56 -3.39 16.69 -1.49
CA GLY A 56 -4.85 16.55 -1.64
C GLY A 56 -5.33 15.17 -2.06
N GLU A 57 -4.42 14.24 -2.37
CA GLU A 57 -4.77 12.87 -2.74
C GLU A 57 -5.33 12.08 -1.55
N LYS A 58 -6.42 11.33 -1.80
CA LYS A 58 -7.03 10.45 -0.79
C LYS A 58 -6.31 9.10 -0.77
N ALA A 59 -5.98 8.60 0.41
CA ALA A 59 -5.43 7.24 0.53
C ALA A 59 -6.44 6.17 0.05
N LEU A 60 -5.90 5.05 -0.42
CA LEU A 60 -6.62 3.79 -0.61
C LEU A 60 -6.64 3.07 0.75
N LYS A 61 -7.82 2.65 1.19
CA LYS A 61 -7.97 1.94 2.47
C LYS A 61 -7.72 0.46 2.26
N SER A 62 -6.76 -0.06 2.99
CA SER A 62 -6.41 -1.48 3.02
C SER A 62 -6.55 -2.00 4.44
N PHE A 63 -6.80 -3.29 4.61
CA PHE A 63 -6.84 -3.93 5.92
C PHE A 63 -5.82 -5.07 5.93
N ILE A 64 -5.05 -5.13 7.02
CA ILE A 64 -4.20 -6.27 7.33
C ILE A 64 -4.65 -6.88 8.64
N VAL A 65 -4.47 -8.19 8.79
CA VAL A 65 -4.63 -8.86 10.07
C VAL A 65 -3.29 -8.79 10.78
N VAL A 66 -3.25 -8.11 11.92
CA VAL A 66 -2.06 -8.05 12.77
C VAL A 66 -2.20 -9.10 13.85
N GLU A 67 -1.19 -9.95 13.98
CA GLU A 67 -1.07 -10.92 15.06
C GLU A 67 -0.24 -10.30 16.18
N GLU A 68 -0.85 -10.09 17.34
CA GLU A 68 -0.16 -9.66 18.54
C GLU A 68 0.39 -10.89 19.26
N LYS A 69 1.72 -10.95 19.42
CA LYS A 69 2.41 -12.05 20.11
C LYS A 69 2.87 -11.61 21.48
N ASN A 70 2.77 -12.49 22.49
CA ASN A 70 3.38 -12.27 23.80
C ASN A 70 4.90 -12.41 23.74
N ASP A 71 5.59 -12.09 24.84
CA ASP A 71 7.04 -12.29 25.00
C ASP A 71 7.50 -13.74 24.79
N LYS A 72 6.58 -14.71 24.80
CA LYS A 72 6.82 -16.13 24.53
C LYS A 72 6.54 -16.53 23.07
N GLY A 73 6.19 -15.58 22.20
CA GLY A 73 5.91 -15.79 20.78
C GLY A 73 4.55 -16.41 20.46
N GLN A 74 3.67 -16.57 21.45
CA GLN A 74 2.30 -17.07 21.26
C GLN A 74 1.36 -15.93 20.83
N ILE A 75 0.51 -16.18 19.86
CA ILE A 75 -0.49 -15.22 19.37
C ILE A 75 -1.55 -15.04 20.47
N ILE A 76 -1.61 -13.84 21.05
CA ILE A 76 -2.58 -13.48 22.10
C ILE A 76 -3.88 -13.02 21.44
N CYS A 77 -3.77 -12.21 20.40
CA CYS A 77 -4.91 -11.56 19.73
C CYS A 77 -4.60 -11.35 18.24
N GLN A 78 -5.63 -11.46 17.41
CA GLN A 78 -5.58 -11.05 16.01
C GLN A 78 -6.59 -9.94 15.81
N TYR A 79 -6.15 -8.80 15.27
CA TYR A 79 -7.05 -7.69 14.99
C TYR A 79 -6.83 -7.12 13.59
N PRO A 80 -7.90 -6.70 12.89
CA PRO A 80 -7.77 -6.00 11.62
C PRO A 80 -7.25 -4.59 11.87
N LYS A 81 -6.12 -4.25 11.24
CA LYS A 81 -5.57 -2.91 11.23
C LYS A 81 -5.80 -2.28 9.86
N GLN A 82 -6.44 -1.12 9.85
CA GLN A 82 -6.56 -0.32 8.63
C GLN A 82 -5.22 0.34 8.31
N ILE A 83 -4.79 0.21 7.06
CA ILE A 83 -3.60 0.85 6.51
C ILE A 83 -4.00 1.75 5.35
N ASN A 84 -3.36 2.91 5.28
CA ASN A 84 -3.50 3.85 4.19
C ASN A 84 -2.40 3.60 3.16
N LEU A 85 -2.80 3.20 1.96
CA LEU A 85 -1.91 2.96 0.83
C LEU A 85 -2.09 4.06 -0.23
N PHE A 86 -1.05 4.26 -1.03
CA PHE A 86 -1.07 5.17 -2.16
C PHE A 86 -0.57 4.43 -3.39
N TYR A 87 -1.32 4.56 -4.47
CA TYR A 87 -0.97 3.98 -5.77
C TYR A 87 -0.01 4.90 -6.53
N ILE A 88 0.77 4.34 -7.48
CA ILE A 88 1.81 5.06 -8.23
C ILE A 88 1.31 6.38 -8.88
N ARG A 89 0.04 6.46 -9.30
CA ARG A 89 -0.53 7.69 -9.88
C ARG A 89 -0.71 8.84 -8.88
N GLN A 90 -0.79 8.50 -7.59
CA GLN A 90 -0.99 9.44 -6.49
C GLN A 90 0.33 10.02 -5.98
N VAL A 91 1.46 9.48 -6.43
CA VAL A 91 2.78 9.95 -6.04
C VAL A 91 3.48 10.65 -7.20
N GLU A 92 4.43 11.49 -6.84
CA GLU A 92 5.35 12.17 -7.73
C GLU A 92 6.78 11.91 -7.25
N LYS A 93 7.71 11.77 -8.18
CA LYS A 93 9.11 11.55 -7.84
C LYS A 93 9.64 12.83 -7.21
N LEU A 94 10.27 12.72 -6.03
CA LEU A 94 11.07 13.79 -5.47
C LEU A 94 12.31 13.91 -6.34
N VAL A 95 12.23 14.75 -7.37
CA VAL A 95 13.43 15.21 -8.05
C VAL A 95 14.20 15.98 -6.99
N LYS A 96 15.32 15.43 -6.50
CA LYS A 96 16.28 16.23 -5.75
C LYS A 96 16.69 17.35 -6.69
N ALA A 97 16.23 18.57 -6.42
CA ALA A 97 16.91 19.74 -6.94
C ALA A 97 18.34 19.64 -6.41
N VAL A 98 19.27 19.35 -7.31
CA VAL A 98 20.72 19.43 -7.07
C VAL A 98 21.06 20.89 -6.82
#